data_AF-A0A0Q8GK67-F1
#
_entry.id   AF-A0A0Q8GK67-F1
#
_cell.length_a   1.000
_cell.length_b   1.000
_cell.length_c   1.000
_cell.angle_alpha   90.00
_cell.angle_beta   90.00
_cell.angle_gamma   90.00
#
_symmetry.space_group_name_H-M   'P 1'
#
loop_
_entity.id
_entity.type
_entity.pdbx_description
1 polymer ?
#
loop_
_entity_poly.entity_id
_entity_poly.type
_entity_poly.pdbx_seq_one_letter_code
_entity_poly.pdbx_strand_id
1 'polypeptide(L)'
;MHAIDQLMTDAASRIPVGPPARCPYCLSDVELVAADVVYPLRPELADRKIWRCTNCDAHVGCHRAGARVALPDGELVVSDGSLPMGSLANKDLRAARIETHRLFDALWQPPARMTRHEAYAWMARLLSVDTEEAHIAALTYDECIKVQLAIEDMMRAPGEEPELPGAAHWLMQADIEFTVAPDGHFFVKAGDELVDYWPERQTWSVQGLLAEENEGLHSLVMYCKKPKRATRH
;
A
#
# COMPACT_ATOMS: atom_id res chain seq x y z
N MET A 1 5.77 -11.53 35.70
CA MET A 1 5.29 -10.36 34.93
C MET A 1 6.30 -10.00 33.84
N HIS A 2 6.79 -10.97 33.06
CA HIS A 2 7.81 -10.75 32.02
C HIS A 2 7.68 -11.64 30.77
N ALA A 3 6.62 -12.44 30.67
CA ALA A 3 6.44 -13.38 29.55
C ALA A 3 5.31 -12.99 28.58
N ILE A 4 4.61 -11.87 28.83
CA ILE A 4 3.51 -11.40 27.97
C ILE A 4 3.95 -10.23 27.08
N ASP A 5 4.98 -9.45 27.48
CA ASP A 5 5.56 -8.38 26.65
C ASP A 5 6.39 -8.88 25.45
N GLN A 6 6.74 -10.17 25.41
CA GLN A 6 7.54 -10.75 24.33
C GLN A 6 6.71 -11.23 23.13
N LEU A 7 5.38 -11.11 23.18
CA LEU A 7 4.48 -11.56 22.12
C LEU A 7 3.97 -10.44 21.20
N MET A 8 4.49 -9.22 21.33
CA MET A 8 4.06 -8.03 20.57
C MET A 8 5.18 -7.39 19.72
N THR A 9 6.28 -8.10 19.43
CA THR A 9 7.45 -7.48 18.78
C THR A 9 8.01 -8.21 17.55
N ASP A 10 7.30 -9.16 16.97
CA ASP A 10 7.66 -9.67 15.63
C ASP A 10 6.45 -9.50 14.70
N ALA A 11 6.27 -8.28 14.18
CA ALA A 11 5.45 -8.11 12.98
C ALA A 11 6.10 -8.97 11.89
N ALA A 12 5.42 -10.04 11.45
CA ALA A 12 5.93 -10.90 10.40
C ALA A 12 6.32 -10.05 9.19
N SER A 13 7.53 -10.25 8.67
CA SER A 13 8.05 -9.41 7.60
C SER A 13 7.11 -9.38 6.40
N ARG A 14 6.93 -8.19 5.84
CA ARG A 14 6.05 -7.94 4.69
C ARG A 14 6.68 -8.38 3.37
N ILE A 15 7.98 -8.65 3.37
CA ILE A 15 8.73 -9.11 2.21
C ILE A 15 8.79 -10.64 2.25
N PRO A 16 8.22 -11.34 1.24
CA PRO A 16 8.28 -12.80 1.23
C PRO A 16 9.73 -13.30 1.09
N VAL A 17 10.20 -13.98 2.13
CA VAL A 17 11.49 -14.68 2.14
C VAL A 17 11.32 -16.09 1.56
N GLY A 18 11.21 -16.18 0.24
CA GLY A 18 11.14 -17.45 -0.49
C GLY A 18 9.78 -17.73 -1.16
N PRO A 19 9.58 -18.97 -1.66
CA PRO A 19 8.40 -19.35 -2.42
C PRO A 19 7.08 -19.08 -1.67
N PRO A 20 6.06 -18.48 -2.32
CA PRO A 20 4.75 -18.39 -1.70
C PRO A 20 4.20 -19.80 -1.44
N ALA A 21 3.60 -20.04 -0.27
CA ALA A 21 3.06 -21.36 0.06
C ALA A 21 1.70 -21.63 -0.60
N ARG A 22 0.82 -20.60 -0.60
CA ARG A 22 -0.54 -20.64 -1.19
C ARG A 22 -0.92 -19.25 -1.68
N CYS A 23 -1.93 -19.18 -2.54
CA CYS A 23 -2.52 -17.91 -2.96
C CYS A 23 -3.26 -17.24 -1.78
N PRO A 24 -2.97 -15.97 -1.44
CA PRO A 24 -3.63 -15.28 -0.33
C PRO A 24 -5.10 -14.92 -0.63
N TYR A 25 -5.51 -14.97 -1.90
CA TYR A 25 -6.85 -14.57 -2.34
C TYR A 25 -7.85 -15.74 -2.36
N CYS A 26 -7.42 -16.91 -2.84
CA CYS A 26 -8.31 -18.07 -3.04
C CYS A 26 -7.78 -19.37 -2.43
N LEU A 27 -6.67 -19.31 -1.69
CA LEU A 27 -6.05 -20.44 -0.96
C LEU A 27 -5.60 -21.64 -1.83
N SER A 28 -5.72 -21.49 -3.16
CA SER A 28 -5.28 -22.49 -4.13
C SER A 28 -3.75 -22.54 -4.21
N ASP A 29 -3.25 -23.63 -4.79
CA ASP A 29 -1.81 -23.86 -4.95
C ASP A 29 -1.19 -22.83 -5.89
N VAL A 30 0.12 -22.67 -5.74
CA VAL A 30 0.95 -21.75 -6.52
C VAL A 30 2.08 -22.52 -7.18
N GLU A 31 2.40 -22.16 -8.42
CA GLU A 31 3.40 -22.84 -9.23
C GLU A 31 4.41 -21.83 -9.79
N LEU A 32 5.66 -22.29 -9.94
CA LEU A 32 6.73 -21.51 -10.58
C LEU A 32 6.74 -21.84 -12.07
N VAL A 33 6.47 -20.83 -12.89
CA VAL A 33 6.44 -20.96 -14.35
C VAL A 33 7.47 -20.04 -15.00
N ALA A 34 7.81 -20.33 -16.25
CA ALA A 34 8.51 -19.35 -17.09
C ALA A 34 7.60 -18.14 -17.35
N ALA A 35 8.20 -16.96 -17.51
CA ALA A 35 7.40 -15.73 -17.60
C ALA A 35 6.56 -15.63 -18.88
N ASP A 36 6.93 -16.33 -19.95
CA ASP A 36 6.18 -16.39 -21.20
C ASP A 36 4.81 -17.08 -21.05
N VAL A 37 4.64 -17.95 -20.05
CA VAL A 37 3.35 -18.55 -19.68
C VAL A 37 2.34 -17.50 -19.23
N VAL A 38 2.81 -16.41 -18.60
CA VAL A 38 1.97 -15.30 -18.11
C VAL A 38 1.98 -14.12 -19.09
N TYR A 39 3.13 -13.85 -19.71
CA TYR A 39 3.36 -12.74 -20.63
C TYR A 39 3.86 -13.25 -22.00
N PRO A 40 3.03 -13.94 -22.79
CA PRO A 40 3.45 -14.56 -24.05
C PRO A 40 3.90 -13.55 -25.12
N LEU A 41 3.48 -12.30 -24.98
CA LEU A 41 3.81 -11.20 -25.91
C LEU A 41 5.01 -10.36 -25.45
N ARG A 42 5.78 -10.83 -24.47
CA ARG A 42 6.92 -10.11 -23.87
C ARG A 42 8.20 -10.97 -23.90
N PRO A 43 8.78 -11.25 -25.08
CA PRO A 43 9.90 -12.17 -25.23
C PRO A 43 11.15 -11.76 -24.46
N GLU A 44 11.32 -10.47 -24.16
CA GLU A 44 12.41 -9.96 -23.32
C GLU A 44 12.33 -10.43 -21.85
N LEU A 45 11.19 -11.00 -21.44
CA LEU A 45 10.99 -11.60 -20.12
C LEU A 45 11.23 -13.11 -20.12
N ALA A 46 11.54 -13.75 -21.26
CA ALA A 46 11.62 -15.22 -21.35
C ALA A 46 12.65 -15.85 -20.40
N ASP A 47 13.65 -15.10 -19.94
CA ASP A 47 14.65 -15.54 -18.96
C ASP A 47 14.20 -15.41 -17.49
N ARG A 48 12.97 -14.93 -17.26
CA ARG A 48 12.38 -14.71 -15.93
C ARG A 48 11.47 -15.85 -15.55
N LYS A 49 11.32 -16.06 -14.24
CA LYS A 49 10.33 -16.94 -13.65
C LYS A 49 9.28 -16.13 -12.91
N ILE A 50 8.09 -16.72 -12.77
CA ILE A 50 6.93 -16.13 -12.11
C ILE A 50 6.29 -17.19 -11.23
N TRP A 51 6.03 -16.85 -9.97
CA TRP A 51 5.09 -17.60 -9.15
C TRP A 51 3.67 -17.16 -9.51
N ARG A 52 2.79 -18.08 -9.90
CA ARG A 52 1.38 -17.78 -10.17
C ARG A 52 0.46 -18.71 -9.40
N CYS A 53 -0.73 -18.21 -9.07
CA CYS A 53 -1.83 -19.05 -8.60
C CYS A 53 -2.34 -19.95 -9.73
N THR A 54 -2.72 -21.16 -9.38
CA THR A 54 -3.29 -22.15 -10.30
C THR A 54 -4.78 -21.91 -10.63
N ASN A 55 -5.46 -21.06 -9.87
CA ASN A 55 -6.92 -20.89 -9.95
C ASN A 55 -7.36 -19.44 -10.23
N CYS A 56 -6.64 -18.44 -9.72
CA CYS A 56 -6.92 -17.03 -10.00
C CYS A 56 -5.75 -16.35 -10.70
N ASP A 57 -5.93 -15.09 -11.06
CA ASP A 57 -4.92 -14.32 -11.82
C ASP A 57 -3.78 -13.75 -10.95
N ALA A 58 -3.65 -14.17 -9.68
CA ALA A 58 -2.61 -13.66 -8.80
C ALA A 58 -1.22 -14.21 -9.16
N HIS A 59 -0.22 -13.34 -9.29
CA HIS A 59 1.14 -13.75 -9.59
C HIS A 59 2.19 -12.73 -9.13
N VAL A 60 3.46 -13.16 -9.06
CA VAL A 60 4.61 -12.32 -8.73
C VAL A 60 5.86 -12.77 -9.50
N GLY A 61 6.61 -11.80 -10.04
CA GLY A 61 7.87 -12.08 -10.72
C GLY A 61 9.01 -12.42 -9.75
N CYS A 62 10.01 -13.14 -10.26
CA CYS A 62 11.18 -13.52 -9.48
C CYS A 62 12.44 -12.75 -9.89
N HIS A 63 13.34 -12.54 -8.93
CA HIS A 63 14.70 -12.09 -9.19
C HIS A 63 15.42 -13.06 -10.13
N ARG A 64 16.22 -12.53 -11.05
CA ARG A 64 17.06 -13.31 -11.98
C ARG A 64 17.97 -14.28 -11.22
N ALA A 65 18.26 -15.43 -11.81
CA ALA A 65 19.29 -16.31 -11.28
C ALA A 65 20.63 -15.56 -11.18
N GLY A 66 21.33 -15.71 -10.05
CA GLY A 66 22.56 -14.99 -9.72
C GLY A 66 22.37 -13.59 -9.12
N ALA A 67 21.14 -13.07 -9.04
CA ALA A 67 20.89 -11.77 -8.38
C ALA A 67 21.18 -11.87 -6.88
N ARG A 68 21.95 -10.91 -6.36
CA ARG A 68 22.22 -10.75 -4.92
C ARG A 68 21.17 -9.83 -4.31
N VAL A 69 20.45 -10.32 -3.32
CA VAL A 69 19.35 -9.61 -2.64
C VAL A 69 19.61 -9.64 -1.14
N ALA A 70 19.55 -8.48 -0.49
CA ALA A 70 19.55 -8.40 0.97
C ALA A 70 18.12 -8.64 1.46
N LEU A 71 17.96 -9.59 2.37
CA LEU A 71 16.72 -9.85 3.07
C LEU A 71 16.48 -8.80 4.16
N PRO A 72 15.25 -8.69 4.72
CA PRO A 72 14.91 -7.73 5.76
C PRO A 72 15.82 -7.80 7.00
N ASP A 73 16.31 -8.98 7.36
CA ASP A 73 17.25 -9.21 8.47
C ASP A 73 18.72 -8.90 8.14
N GLY A 74 18.98 -8.44 6.91
CA GLY A 74 20.31 -8.13 6.40
C GLY A 74 21.05 -9.34 5.82
N GLU A 75 20.46 -10.54 5.81
CA GLU A 75 21.06 -11.70 5.16
C GLU A 75 21.18 -11.48 3.64
N LEU A 76 22.35 -11.79 3.07
CA LEU A 76 22.57 -11.70 1.64
C LEU A 76 22.30 -13.06 0.96
N VAL A 77 21.28 -13.13 0.13
CA VAL A 77 20.94 -14.34 -0.64
C VAL A 77 21.25 -14.17 -2.13
N VAL A 78 21.62 -15.27 -2.78
CA VAL A 78 21.78 -15.35 -4.24
C VAL A 78 20.57 -16.09 -4.81
N SER A 79 19.77 -15.40 -5.61
CA SER A 79 18.59 -15.99 -6.25
C SER A 79 18.98 -17.11 -7.22
N ASP A 80 18.27 -18.24 -7.16
CA ASP A 80 18.30 -19.32 -8.17
C ASP A 80 17.27 -19.10 -9.31
N GLY A 81 16.66 -17.92 -9.34
CA GLY A 81 15.57 -17.56 -10.22
C GLY A 81 14.18 -17.75 -9.61
N SER A 82 14.05 -18.32 -8.41
CA SER A 82 12.75 -18.55 -7.74
C SER A 82 12.43 -17.53 -6.64
N LEU A 83 13.39 -16.71 -6.21
CA LEU A 83 13.19 -15.70 -5.18
C LEU A 83 12.20 -14.61 -5.67
N PRO A 84 11.00 -14.47 -5.06
CA PRO A 84 10.02 -13.50 -5.52
C PRO A 84 10.47 -12.06 -5.22
N MET A 85 10.04 -11.12 -6.07
CA MET A 85 10.32 -9.68 -5.90
C MET A 85 9.38 -8.99 -4.90
N GLY A 86 8.37 -9.69 -4.39
CA GLY A 86 7.31 -9.15 -3.53
C GLY A 86 6.23 -10.20 -3.28
N SER A 87 5.02 -9.76 -2.92
CA SER A 87 3.89 -10.67 -2.68
C SER A 87 3.05 -10.90 -3.95
N LEU A 88 2.36 -12.06 -3.99
CA LEU A 88 1.38 -12.38 -5.03
C LEU A 88 0.35 -11.26 -5.14
N ALA A 89 0.16 -10.74 -6.35
CA ALA A 89 -0.79 -9.67 -6.61
C ALA A 89 -1.78 -10.09 -7.69
N ASN A 90 -3.07 -9.85 -7.43
CA ASN A 90 -4.13 -9.92 -8.44
C ASN A 90 -4.03 -8.74 -9.43
N LYS A 91 -4.89 -8.72 -10.45
CA LYS A 91 -4.88 -7.69 -11.50
C LYS A 91 -4.94 -6.26 -10.94
N ASP A 92 -5.84 -6.03 -9.99
CA ASP A 92 -6.09 -4.69 -9.44
C ASP A 92 -4.90 -4.21 -8.59
N LEU A 93 -4.34 -5.08 -7.75
CA LEU A 93 -3.16 -4.75 -6.96
C LEU A 93 -1.93 -4.52 -7.85
N ARG A 94 -1.77 -5.30 -8.93
CA ARG A 94 -0.68 -5.05 -9.89
C ARG A 94 -0.82 -3.69 -10.56
N ALA A 95 -2.04 -3.31 -10.99
CA ALA A 95 -2.30 -2.00 -11.56
C ALA A 95 -2.00 -0.88 -10.56
N ALA A 96 -2.45 -1.02 -9.31
CA ALA A 96 -2.16 -0.06 -8.25
C ALA A 96 -0.66 0.06 -7.96
N ARG A 97 0.10 -1.04 -7.91
CA ARG A 97 1.56 -1.01 -7.72
C ARG A 97 2.30 -0.36 -8.88
N ILE A 98 1.87 -0.60 -10.12
CA ILE A 98 2.43 0.05 -11.32
C ILE A 98 2.23 1.56 -11.25
N GLU A 99 1.02 2.01 -10.92
CA GLU A 99 0.73 3.44 -10.77
C GLU A 99 1.49 4.07 -9.61
N THR A 100 1.58 3.37 -8.48
CA THR A 100 2.41 3.78 -7.34
C THR A 100 3.86 3.97 -7.76
N HIS A 101 4.44 3.02 -8.50
CA HIS A 101 5.79 3.16 -9.03
C HIS A 101 5.94 4.38 -9.94
N ARG A 102 4.99 4.61 -10.86
CA ARG A 102 5.02 5.75 -11.79
C ARG A 102 5.07 7.09 -11.04
N LEU A 103 4.22 7.26 -10.03
CA LEU A 103 4.16 8.46 -9.21
C LEU A 103 5.38 8.59 -8.29
N PHE A 104 5.76 7.50 -7.63
CA PHE A 104 6.85 7.48 -6.66
C PHE A 104 8.21 7.74 -7.34
N ASP A 105 8.42 7.19 -8.53
CA ASP A 105 9.64 7.40 -9.30
C ASP A 105 9.79 8.86 -9.73
N ALA A 106 8.70 9.58 -9.98
CA ALA A 106 8.73 11.01 -10.28
C ALA A 106 9.25 11.87 -9.10
N LEU A 107 9.27 11.34 -7.87
CA LEU A 107 9.84 12.06 -6.73
C LEU A 107 11.37 12.16 -6.80
N TRP A 108 12.02 11.09 -7.28
CA TRP A 108 13.47 10.93 -7.22
C TRP A 108 14.15 10.86 -8.59
N GLN A 109 13.38 10.65 -9.66
CA GLN A 109 13.86 10.77 -11.04
C GLN A 109 13.75 12.23 -11.53
N PRO A 110 14.61 12.67 -12.47
CA PRO A 110 14.57 14.03 -13.00
C PRO A 110 13.20 14.44 -13.56
N PRO A 111 12.67 15.64 -13.24
CA PRO A 111 13.19 16.64 -12.31
C PRO A 111 12.90 16.26 -10.85
N ALA A 112 13.90 15.72 -10.17
CA ALA A 112 13.75 15.13 -8.84
C ALA A 112 13.48 16.21 -7.78
N ARG A 113 12.57 15.93 -6.85
CA ARG A 113 12.33 16.74 -5.65
C ARG A 113 13.14 16.28 -4.46
N MET A 114 13.57 15.02 -4.47
CA MET A 114 14.35 14.40 -3.41
C MET A 114 15.25 13.30 -3.99
N THR A 115 16.21 12.84 -3.21
CA THR A 115 17.01 11.67 -3.56
C THR A 115 16.17 10.39 -3.45
N ARG A 116 16.60 9.32 -4.12
CA ARG A 116 15.95 8.01 -4.00
C ARG A 116 15.90 7.55 -2.54
N HIS A 117 16.98 7.76 -1.78
CA HIS A 117 17.01 7.38 -0.36
C HIS A 117 15.96 8.14 0.46
N GLU A 118 15.84 9.45 0.26
CA GLU A 118 14.82 10.27 0.93
C GLU A 118 13.39 9.85 0.56
N ALA A 119 13.14 9.48 -0.70
CA ALA A 119 11.84 8.99 -1.13
C ALA A 119 11.43 7.69 -0.41
N TYR A 120 12.35 6.72 -0.31
CA TYR A 120 12.08 5.47 0.42
C TYR A 120 11.90 5.72 1.91
N ALA A 121 12.74 6.57 2.54
CA ALA A 121 12.59 6.93 3.94
C ALA A 121 11.26 7.67 4.22
N TRP A 122 10.79 8.49 3.28
CA TRP A 122 9.49 9.15 3.35
C TRP A 122 8.34 8.15 3.29
N MET A 123 8.36 7.21 2.35
CA MET A 123 7.33 6.18 2.22
C MET A 123 7.29 5.26 3.44
N ALA A 124 8.45 4.90 4.00
CA ALA A 124 8.55 4.12 5.23
C ALA A 124 7.82 4.79 6.40
N ARG A 125 8.08 6.09 6.61
CA ARG A 125 7.39 6.90 7.63
C ARG A 125 5.89 6.99 7.37
N LEU A 126 5.48 7.24 6.13
CA LEU A 126 4.07 7.33 5.74
C LEU A 126 3.30 6.04 6.08
N LEU A 127 3.94 4.89 5.89
CA LEU A 127 3.35 3.58 6.13
C LEU A 127 3.60 3.03 7.53
N SER A 128 4.37 3.75 8.36
CA SER A 128 4.82 3.31 9.69
C SER A 128 5.49 1.93 9.66
N VAL A 129 6.41 1.76 8.71
CA VAL A 129 7.26 0.55 8.58
C VAL A 129 8.74 0.93 8.58
N ASP A 130 9.59 -0.07 8.78
CA ASP A 130 11.03 0.08 8.60
C ASP A 130 11.37 0.34 7.12
N THR A 131 12.49 1.03 6.89
CA THR A 131 12.88 1.45 5.52
C THR A 131 13.19 0.24 4.63
N GLU A 132 13.71 -0.81 5.24
CA GLU A 132 13.99 -2.12 4.65
C GLU A 132 12.71 -2.87 4.27
N GLU A 133 11.55 -2.49 4.80
CA GLU A 133 10.24 -3.07 4.46
C GLU A 133 9.43 -2.18 3.50
N ALA A 134 9.89 -0.95 3.24
CA ALA A 134 9.24 0.02 2.38
C ALA A 134 9.44 -0.31 0.88
N HIS A 135 8.84 -1.41 0.44
CA HIS A 135 8.91 -1.89 -0.94
C HIS A 135 7.55 -1.86 -1.62
N ILE A 136 7.44 -1.17 -2.76
CA ILE A 136 6.18 -1.05 -3.52
C ILE A 136 5.62 -2.44 -3.92
N ALA A 137 6.51 -3.39 -4.22
CA ALA A 137 6.14 -4.78 -4.54
C ALA A 137 5.58 -5.58 -3.35
N ALA A 138 5.66 -5.07 -2.12
CA ALA A 138 5.08 -5.67 -0.92
C ALA A 138 3.77 -4.97 -0.48
N LEU A 139 3.48 -3.77 -1.01
CA LEU A 139 2.31 -2.99 -0.58
C LEU A 139 0.99 -3.69 -0.90
N THR A 140 0.05 -3.56 0.02
CA THR A 140 -1.36 -3.87 -0.18
C THR A 140 -2.04 -2.82 -1.06
N TYR A 141 -3.29 -3.09 -1.46
CA TYR A 141 -4.05 -2.15 -2.30
C TYR A 141 -4.22 -0.80 -1.58
N ASP A 142 -4.70 -0.82 -0.33
CA ASP A 142 -4.89 0.36 0.49
C ASP A 142 -3.59 1.16 0.66
N GLU A 143 -2.45 0.48 0.86
CA GLU A 143 -1.15 1.13 0.99
C GLU A 143 -0.68 1.76 -0.32
N CYS A 144 -0.92 1.12 -1.47
CA CYS A 144 -0.68 1.74 -2.77
C CYS A 144 -1.46 3.05 -2.90
N ILE A 145 -2.77 3.02 -2.62
CA ILE A 145 -3.61 4.22 -2.71
C ILE A 145 -3.11 5.29 -1.72
N LYS A 146 -2.85 4.92 -0.47
CA LYS A 146 -2.26 5.80 0.55
C LYS A 146 -1.00 6.53 0.06
N VAL A 147 -0.07 5.81 -0.56
CA VAL A 147 1.17 6.40 -1.11
C VAL A 147 0.86 7.32 -2.28
N GLN A 148 0.02 6.91 -3.23
CA GLN A 148 -0.34 7.71 -4.41
C GLN A 148 -0.92 9.07 -4.01
N LEU A 149 -1.86 9.08 -3.07
CA LEU A 149 -2.52 10.30 -2.59
C LEU A 149 -1.55 11.24 -1.88
N ALA A 150 -0.64 10.69 -1.08
CA ALA A 150 0.39 11.47 -0.41
C ALA A 150 1.39 12.08 -1.40
N ILE A 151 1.67 11.39 -2.53
CA ILE A 151 2.48 11.95 -3.63
C ILE A 151 1.73 13.09 -4.31
N GLU A 152 0.46 12.89 -4.66
CA GLU A 152 -0.36 13.94 -5.29
C GLU A 152 -0.43 15.20 -4.43
N ASP A 153 -0.60 15.03 -3.11
CA ASP A 153 -0.57 16.12 -2.13
C ASP A 153 0.75 16.88 -2.11
N MET A 154 1.85 16.15 -2.00
CA MET A 154 3.19 16.73 -2.00
C MET A 154 3.54 17.45 -3.31
N MET A 155 2.98 17.00 -4.43
CA MET A 155 3.22 17.56 -5.75
C MET A 155 2.31 18.74 -6.08
N ARG A 156 1.31 19.04 -5.24
CA ARG A 156 0.32 20.10 -5.46
C ARG A 156 0.96 21.49 -5.49
N ALA A 157 0.32 22.40 -6.21
CA ALA A 157 0.70 23.81 -6.23
C ALA A 157 0.48 24.47 -4.85
N PRO A 158 1.35 25.41 -4.42
CA PRO A 158 1.14 26.13 -3.17
C PRO A 158 -0.19 26.91 -3.17
N GLY A 159 -0.93 26.82 -2.06
CA GLY A 159 -2.18 27.58 -1.83
C GLY A 159 -3.47 26.88 -2.25
N GLU A 160 -3.39 25.68 -2.83
CA GLU A 160 -4.54 24.85 -3.14
C GLU A 160 -4.85 23.91 -1.95
N GLU A 161 -6.07 23.99 -1.43
CA GLU A 161 -6.52 23.11 -0.34
C GLU A 161 -6.76 21.69 -0.89
N PRO A 162 -6.18 20.64 -0.29
CA PRO A 162 -6.46 19.27 -0.70
C PRO A 162 -7.93 18.91 -0.52
N GLU A 163 -8.54 18.33 -1.53
CA GLU A 163 -9.70 17.47 -1.34
C GLU A 163 -9.23 16.07 -0.94
N LEU A 164 -10.04 15.31 -0.19
CA LEU A 164 -9.86 13.86 -0.18
C LEU A 164 -10.15 13.39 -1.63
N PRO A 165 -9.33 12.49 -2.19
CA PRO A 165 -8.43 11.62 -1.46
C PRO A 165 -7.02 12.18 -1.22
N GLY A 166 -6.60 13.25 -1.91
CA GLY A 166 -5.29 13.89 -1.72
C GLY A 166 -4.99 14.32 -0.27
N ALA A 167 -6.02 14.61 0.52
CA ALA A 167 -5.90 14.92 1.95
C ALA A 167 -5.53 13.73 2.85
N ALA A 168 -5.51 12.50 2.32
CA ALA A 168 -5.22 11.27 3.06
C ALA A 168 -3.97 11.37 3.92
N HIS A 169 -2.91 12.00 3.40
CA HIS A 169 -1.67 12.21 4.15
C HIS A 169 -1.88 13.03 5.44
N TRP A 170 -2.75 14.04 5.38
CA TRP A 170 -3.04 14.93 6.51
C TRP A 170 -3.84 14.21 7.58
N LEU A 171 -4.75 13.31 7.17
CA LEU A 171 -5.46 12.42 8.09
C LEU A 171 -4.47 11.53 8.86
N MET A 172 -3.48 10.95 8.19
CA MET A 172 -2.46 10.14 8.85
C MET A 172 -1.61 10.96 9.84
N GLN A 173 -1.16 12.15 9.45
CA GLN A 173 -0.41 13.05 10.36
C GLN A 173 -1.25 13.46 11.58
N ALA A 174 -2.58 13.46 11.43
CA ALA A 174 -3.54 13.74 12.48
C ALA A 174 -3.93 12.50 13.31
N ASP A 175 -3.31 11.34 13.08
CA ASP A 175 -3.62 10.05 13.72
C ASP A 175 -5.07 9.58 13.46
N ILE A 176 -5.57 9.86 12.25
CA ILE A 176 -6.90 9.46 11.79
C ILE A 176 -6.75 8.31 10.80
N GLU A 177 -7.22 7.13 11.21
CA GLU A 177 -7.24 5.92 10.37
C GLU A 177 -8.25 6.06 9.22
N PHE A 178 -7.93 5.48 8.07
CA PHE A 178 -8.87 5.34 6.95
C PHE A 178 -8.52 4.13 6.07
N THR A 179 -9.49 3.73 5.26
CA THR A 179 -9.40 2.67 4.25
C THR A 179 -9.99 3.15 2.93
N VAL A 180 -9.52 2.59 1.82
CA VAL A 180 -10.02 2.94 0.48
C VAL A 180 -10.43 1.66 -0.22
N ALA A 181 -11.70 1.53 -0.55
CA ALA A 181 -12.17 0.36 -1.27
C ALA A 181 -11.66 0.36 -2.73
N PRO A 182 -11.57 -0.82 -3.39
CA PRO A 182 -11.11 -0.91 -4.77
C PRO A 182 -11.94 -0.11 -5.80
N ASP A 183 -13.17 0.25 -5.45
CA ASP A 183 -14.06 1.08 -6.25
C ASP A 183 -13.89 2.59 -6.00
N GLY A 184 -12.98 2.98 -5.10
CA GLY A 184 -12.64 4.36 -4.81
C GLY A 184 -13.38 4.99 -3.63
N HIS A 185 -14.25 4.26 -2.92
CA HIS A 185 -14.88 4.79 -1.71
C HIS A 185 -13.86 4.99 -0.57
N PHE A 186 -13.96 6.12 0.13
CA PHE A 186 -13.10 6.47 1.25
C PHE A 186 -13.84 6.29 2.56
N PHE A 187 -13.33 5.39 3.40
CA PHE A 187 -13.87 5.17 4.73
C PHE A 187 -12.90 5.67 5.80
N VAL A 188 -13.27 6.74 6.49
CA VAL A 188 -12.49 7.34 7.57
C VAL A 188 -12.99 6.83 8.91
N LYS A 189 -12.10 6.30 9.73
CA LYS A 189 -12.43 5.78 11.05
C LYS A 189 -12.29 6.88 12.10
N ALA A 190 -13.39 7.19 12.76
CA ALA A 190 -13.48 8.20 13.81
C ALA A 190 -13.88 7.51 15.12
N GLY A 191 -12.89 7.00 15.88
CA GLY A 191 -13.17 6.14 17.03
C GLY A 191 -13.88 4.85 16.61
N ASP A 192 -15.08 4.60 17.14
CA ASP A 192 -15.91 3.43 16.80
C ASP A 192 -16.85 3.66 15.59
N GLU A 193 -16.80 4.83 14.96
CA GLU A 193 -17.63 5.13 13.79
C GLU A 193 -16.81 5.05 12.50
N LEU A 194 -17.49 4.62 11.44
CA LEU A 194 -17.00 4.64 10.08
C LEU A 194 -17.71 5.75 9.31
N VAL A 195 -16.92 6.69 8.79
CA VAL A 195 -17.39 7.81 7.98
C VAL A 195 -17.14 7.49 6.52
N ASP A 196 -18.19 7.47 5.70
CA ASP A 196 -18.10 7.33 4.26
C ASP A 196 -17.96 8.71 3.61
N TYR A 197 -16.82 8.96 2.97
CA TYR A 197 -16.52 10.23 2.31
C TYR A 197 -16.55 10.07 0.80
N TRP A 198 -17.20 11.03 0.14
CA TRP A 198 -17.38 11.09 -1.30
C TRP A 198 -16.56 12.25 -1.91
N PRO A 199 -15.35 11.98 -2.44
CA PRO A 199 -14.49 13.00 -3.06
C PRO A 199 -15.19 13.89 -4.07
N GLU A 200 -15.87 13.29 -5.04
CA GLU A 200 -16.45 14.01 -6.18
C GLU A 200 -17.53 15.03 -5.78
N ARG A 201 -18.11 14.87 -4.59
CA ARG A 201 -19.18 15.73 -4.06
C ARG A 201 -18.75 16.51 -2.84
N GLN A 202 -17.56 16.24 -2.32
CA GLN A 202 -17.06 16.68 -1.01
C GLN A 202 -18.09 16.51 0.12
N THR A 203 -18.87 15.43 0.07
CA THR A 203 -19.88 15.09 1.09
C THR A 203 -19.41 13.89 1.89
N TRP A 204 -19.87 13.76 3.13
CA TRP A 204 -19.68 12.55 3.91
C TRP A 204 -20.92 12.16 4.71
N SER A 205 -20.98 10.90 5.10
CA SER A 205 -22.04 10.36 5.93
C SER A 205 -21.49 9.50 7.06
N VAL A 206 -22.20 9.49 8.19
CA VAL A 206 -21.90 8.61 9.33
C VAL A 206 -23.14 7.80 9.65
N GLN A 207 -23.00 6.48 9.71
CA GLN A 207 -24.12 5.57 9.97
C GLN A 207 -25.31 5.79 9.01
N GLY A 208 -25.04 6.17 7.76
CA GLY A 208 -26.06 6.44 6.74
C GLY A 208 -26.78 7.80 6.88
N LEU A 209 -26.41 8.61 7.86
CA LEU A 209 -26.86 10.00 7.96
C LEU A 209 -25.86 10.89 7.20
N LEU A 210 -26.31 11.48 6.10
CA LEU A 210 -25.57 12.51 5.38
C LEU A 210 -25.34 13.70 6.32
N ALA A 211 -24.08 14.07 6.53
CA ALA A 211 -23.78 15.37 7.11
C ALA A 211 -24.31 16.43 6.14
N GLU A 212 -25.12 17.36 6.66
CA GLU A 212 -25.89 18.30 5.85
C GLU A 212 -25.00 18.98 4.80
N GLU A 213 -25.51 19.02 3.56
CA GLU A 213 -24.88 19.49 2.34
C GLU A 213 -23.96 20.72 2.58
N ASN A 214 -22.62 20.52 2.51
CA ASN A 214 -21.51 21.51 2.47
C ASN A 214 -20.37 21.37 3.52
N GLU A 215 -20.23 20.25 4.21
CA GLU A 215 -19.11 20.05 5.13
C GLU A 215 -17.92 19.32 4.46
N GLY A 216 -16.97 20.09 3.92
CA GLY A 216 -15.74 19.57 3.31
C GLY A 216 -14.72 18.98 4.30
N LEU A 217 -13.49 18.72 3.82
CA LEU A 217 -12.41 18.06 4.55
C LEU A 217 -12.16 18.63 5.96
N HIS A 218 -12.13 19.95 6.09
CA HIS A 218 -11.84 20.60 7.38
C HIS A 218 -12.84 20.20 8.47
N SER A 219 -14.13 20.20 8.13
CA SER A 219 -15.21 19.81 9.04
C SER A 219 -15.10 18.34 9.42
N LEU A 220 -14.76 17.47 8.47
CA LEU A 220 -14.50 16.05 8.72
C LEU A 220 -13.33 15.86 9.70
N VAL A 221 -12.20 16.54 9.50
CA VAL A 221 -11.04 16.44 10.42
C VAL A 221 -11.43 16.91 11.82
N MET A 222 -12.14 18.03 11.92
CA MET A 222 -12.64 18.53 13.20
C MET A 222 -13.62 17.56 13.86
N TYR A 223 -14.46 16.88 13.07
CA TYR A 223 -15.35 15.83 13.54
C TYR A 223 -14.56 14.64 14.11
N CYS A 224 -13.59 14.10 13.36
CA CYS A 224 -12.76 12.98 13.80
C CYS A 224 -11.98 13.28 15.08
N LYS A 225 -11.57 14.54 15.30
CA LYS A 225 -10.84 14.97 16.50
C LYS A 225 -11.73 15.32 17.69
N LYS A 226 -13.06 15.41 17.53
CA LYS A 226 -13.95 15.73 18.66
C LYS A 226 -13.94 14.57 19.67
N PRO A 227 -13.72 14.84 20.97
CA PRO A 227 -13.81 13.81 21.98
C PRO A 227 -15.22 13.24 22.01
N LYS A 228 -15.35 11.94 21.76
CA LYS A 228 -16.65 11.27 21.80
C LYS A 228 -17.13 11.23 23.25
N ARG A 229 -18.34 11.73 23.51
CA ARG A 229 -18.96 11.62 24.83
C ARG A 229 -19.10 10.14 25.15
N ALA A 230 -18.57 9.71 26.29
CA ALA A 230 -18.85 8.37 26.82
C ALA A 230 -20.37 8.19 26.86
N THR A 231 -20.88 7.24 26.08
CA THR A 231 -22.24 6.75 26.19
C THR A 231 -22.40 6.23 27.61
N ARG A 232 -23.15 6.96 28.45
CA ARG A 232 -23.64 6.40 29.71
C ARG A 232 -24.62 5.30 29.32
N HIS A 233 -24.18 4.04 29.44
CA HIS A 233 -25.06 2.87 29.47
C HIS A 233 -25.95 2.91 30.72
#